data_AF-A0A451ALT2-F1
#
_entry.id   AF-A0A451ALT2-F1
#
_cell.length_a   1.000
_cell.length_b   1.000
_cell.length_c   1.000
_cell.angle_alpha   90.00
_cell.angle_beta   90.00
_cell.angle_gamma   90.00
#
_symmetry.space_group_name_H-M   'P 1'
#
loop_
_entity.id
_entity.type
_entity.pdbx_description
1 polymer ?
#
loop_
_entity_poly.entity_id
_entity_poly.type
_entity_poly.pdbx_seq_one_letter_code
_entity_poly.pdbx_strand_id
1 'polypeptide(L)'
;TERLLAVFDQHRKVEGDEHILDIDENTYPEEYRKVIRWLNRAVSESVIRRTMDVEDEILAELEDMERRIAGMDKTIEEKDKVLEEKDKALEGNAKVLEENAKALEEKDRALAEKDRLIAELQGSR
;
A
#
# COMPACT_ATOMS: atom_id res chain seq x y z
N THR A 1 2.82 9.84 39.29
CA THR A 1 2.23 10.18 37.97
C THR A 1 1.40 9.05 37.39
N GLU A 2 1.72 7.78 37.64
CA GLU A 2 0.93 6.64 37.11
C GLU A 2 -0.45 6.43 37.76
N ARG A 3 -0.65 6.80 39.04
CA ARG A 3 -1.93 6.58 39.75
C ARG A 3 -3.13 7.35 39.19
N LEU A 4 -2.92 8.48 38.52
CA LEU A 4 -4.02 9.26 37.91
C LEU A 4 -4.55 8.56 36.64
N LEU A 5 -3.66 7.90 35.90
CA LEU A 5 -4.03 7.18 34.68
C LEU A 5 -4.92 5.96 34.97
N ALA A 6 -4.93 5.46 36.20
CA ALA A 6 -5.80 4.36 36.64
C ALA A 6 -7.30 4.72 36.60
N VAL A 7 -7.66 5.99 36.47
CA VAL A 7 -9.06 6.43 36.22
C VAL A 7 -9.49 6.11 34.79
N PHE A 8 -8.55 5.98 33.85
CA PHE A 8 -8.82 5.69 32.44
C PHE A 8 -8.64 4.20 32.09
N ASP A 9 -8.83 3.32 33.07
CA ASP A 9 -8.71 1.87 32.89
C ASP A 9 -9.80 1.34 31.94
N GLN A 10 -9.39 1.04 30.70
CA GLN A 10 -10.30 0.61 29.62
C GLN A 10 -10.91 -0.78 29.86
N HIS A 11 -10.42 -1.55 30.84
CA HIS A 11 -11.06 -2.81 31.23
C HIS A 11 -12.39 -2.60 31.96
N ARG A 12 -12.71 -1.37 32.36
CA ARG A 12 -13.94 -1.00 33.06
C ARG A 12 -15.01 -0.41 32.14
N LYS A 13 -14.85 -0.53 30.82
CA LYS A 13 -15.88 -0.08 29.87
C LYS A 13 -17.23 -0.74 30.18
N VAL A 14 -18.30 0.05 30.10
CA VAL A 14 -19.66 -0.43 30.29
C VAL A 14 -20.06 -1.29 29.09
N GLU A 15 -20.74 -2.41 29.35
CA GLU A 15 -21.26 -3.25 28.29
C GLU A 15 -22.32 -2.49 27.47
N GLY A 16 -22.05 -2.31 26.17
CA GLY A 16 -22.94 -1.61 25.24
C GLY A 16 -22.61 -0.13 25.00
N ASP A 17 -21.64 0.45 25.71
CA ASP A 17 -21.16 1.81 25.47
C ASP A 17 -19.65 1.90 25.75
N GLU A 18 -18.86 1.89 24.67
CA GLU A 18 -17.40 1.90 24.74
C GLU A 18 -16.81 3.23 25.22
N HIS A 19 -17.62 4.29 25.25
CA HIS A 19 -17.23 5.64 25.66
C HIS A 19 -17.36 5.85 27.17
N ILE A 20 -18.00 4.93 27.90
CA ILE A 20 -18.28 5.05 29.33
C ILE A 20 -17.50 4.00 30.12
N LEU A 21 -16.82 4.46 31.17
CA LEU A 21 -16.16 3.59 32.14
C LEU A 21 -17.00 3.52 33.43
N ASP A 22 -17.21 2.33 33.98
CA ASP A 22 -17.80 2.11 35.29
C ASP A 22 -16.74 2.34 36.39
N ILE A 23 -16.84 3.49 37.06
CA ILE A 23 -15.86 3.93 38.04
C ILE A 23 -16.57 4.26 39.36
N ASP A 24 -16.27 3.48 40.40
CA ASP A 24 -16.63 3.84 41.77
C ASP A 24 -15.66 4.90 42.31
N GLU A 25 -16.14 6.13 42.45
CA GLU A 25 -15.42 7.28 43.02
C GLU A 25 -14.79 6.98 44.39
N ASN A 26 -15.39 6.11 45.20
CA ASN A 26 -14.90 5.80 46.54
C ASN A 26 -13.63 4.96 46.53
N THR A 27 -13.37 4.24 45.44
CA THR A 27 -12.16 3.41 45.27
C THR A 27 -10.91 4.24 44.99
N TYR A 28 -11.07 5.55 44.71
CA TYR A 28 -9.97 6.46 44.43
C TYR A 28 -9.77 7.51 45.54
N PRO A 29 -8.51 7.96 45.75
CA PRO A 29 -8.20 9.10 46.62
C PRO A 29 -9.02 10.35 46.31
N GLU A 30 -9.27 11.15 47.34
CA GLU A 30 -10.11 12.37 47.26
C GLU A 30 -9.63 13.38 46.21
N GLU A 31 -8.32 13.43 45.97
CA GLU A 31 -7.69 14.25 44.92
C GLU A 31 -8.21 13.92 43.51
N TYR A 32 -8.57 12.66 43.24
CA TYR A 32 -9.03 12.18 41.93
C TYR A 32 -10.55 12.17 41.79
N ARG A 33 -11.27 12.16 42.91
CA ARG A 33 -12.74 12.22 42.94
C ARG A 33 -13.30 13.40 42.18
N LYS A 34 -12.64 14.57 42.28
CA LYS A 34 -13.03 15.77 41.54
C LYS A 34 -12.97 15.56 40.02
N VAL A 35 -11.94 14.87 39.54
CA VAL A 35 -11.77 14.53 38.12
C VAL A 35 -12.83 13.53 37.67
N ILE A 36 -13.08 12.48 38.46
CA ILE A 36 -14.13 11.47 38.17
C ILE A 36 -15.51 12.14 38.05
N ARG A 37 -15.86 13.06 38.96
CA ARG A 37 -17.12 13.82 38.89
C ARG A 37 -17.21 14.69 37.63
N TRP A 38 -16.11 15.30 37.21
CA TRP A 38 -16.09 16.08 35.97
C TRP A 38 -16.26 15.19 34.73
N LEU A 39 -15.62 14.03 34.69
CA LEU A 39 -15.77 13.05 33.61
C LEU A 39 -17.22 12.52 33.53
N ASN A 40 -17.81 12.15 34.67
CA ASN A 40 -19.23 11.72 34.74
C ASN A 40 -20.19 12.82 34.27
N ARG A 41 -19.88 14.09 34.57
CA ARG A 41 -20.66 15.22 34.08
C ARG A 41 -20.54 15.40 32.57
N ALA A 42 -19.33 15.30 32.02
CA ALA A 42 -19.08 15.40 30.59
C ALA A 42 -19.83 14.30 29.81
N VAL A 43 -19.80 13.06 30.31
CA VAL A 43 -20.56 11.93 29.73
C VAL A 43 -22.08 12.13 29.80
N SER A 44 -22.58 12.99 30.69
CA SER A 44 -24.00 13.34 30.74
C SER A 44 -24.40 14.41 29.71
N GLU A 45 -23.43 15.09 29.08
CA GLU A 45 -23.69 16.12 28.08
C GLU A 45 -23.93 15.49 26.70
N SER A 46 -25.17 15.63 26.20
CA SER A 46 -25.57 15.03 24.91
C SER A 46 -24.75 15.47 23.71
N VAL A 47 -24.18 16.68 23.73
CA VAL A 47 -23.30 17.17 22.66
C VAL A 47 -22.00 16.38 22.65
N ILE A 48 -21.40 16.14 23.82
CA ILE A 48 -20.15 15.38 23.94
C ILE A 48 -20.36 13.95 23.43
N ARG A 49 -21.44 13.27 23.83
CA ARG A 49 -21.76 11.93 23.32
C ARG A 49 -21.90 11.88 21.80
N ARG A 50 -22.68 12.80 21.22
CA ARG A 50 -22.86 12.85 19.76
C ARG A 50 -21.56 13.13 19.02
N THR A 51 -20.69 13.96 19.58
CA THR A 51 -19.37 14.21 19.01
C THR A 51 -18.54 12.94 19.02
N MET A 52 -18.56 12.17 20.12
CA MET A 52 -17.84 10.89 20.22
C MET A 52 -18.38 9.85 19.22
N ASP A 53 -19.70 9.75 19.05
CA ASP A 53 -20.30 8.85 18.05
C ASP A 53 -19.84 9.20 16.61
N VAL A 54 -19.80 10.49 16.28
CA VAL A 54 -19.34 10.97 14.97
C VAL A 54 -17.84 10.77 14.80
N GLU A 55 -17.04 10.97 15.85
CA GLU A 55 -15.61 10.70 15.83
C GLU A 55 -15.32 9.23 15.55
N ASP A 56 -16.09 8.29 16.13
CA ASP A 56 -15.96 6.85 15.84
C ASP A 56 -16.27 6.52 14.38
N GLU A 57 -17.32 7.13 13.80
CA GLU A 57 -17.65 6.96 12.38
C GLU A 57 -16.51 7.47 11.49
N ILE A 58 -15.98 8.66 11.79
CA ILE A 58 -14.84 9.25 11.06
C ILE A 58 -13.59 8.37 11.19
N LEU A 59 -13.30 7.86 12.38
CA LEU A 59 -12.15 6.97 12.62
C LEU A 59 -12.29 5.67 11.85
N ALA A 60 -13.48 5.05 11.86
CA ALA A 60 -13.75 3.84 11.09
C ALA A 60 -13.56 4.06 9.58
N GLU A 61 -14.04 5.20 9.05
CA GLU A 61 -13.83 5.57 7.65
C GLU A 61 -12.35 5.81 7.32
N LEU A 62 -11.60 6.46 8.21
CA LEU A 62 -10.16 6.69 8.05
C LEU A 62 -9.41 5.36 8.01
N GLU A 63 -9.70 4.44 8.93
CA GLU A 63 -9.09 3.11 8.91
C GLU A 63 -9.43 2.33 7.63
N ASP A 64 -10.66 2.43 7.13
CA ASP A 64 -11.05 1.82 5.85
C ASP A 64 -10.30 2.43 4.67
N MET A 65 -10.10 3.75 4.67
CA MET A 65 -9.29 4.43 3.66
C MET A 65 -7.82 3.99 3.74
N GLU A 66 -7.24 3.89 4.92
CA GLU A 66 -5.87 3.39 5.11
C GLU A 66 -5.71 1.96 4.60
N ARG A 67 -6.65 1.07 4.91
CA ARG A 67 -6.69 -0.31 4.38
C ARG A 67 -6.74 -0.31 2.85
N ARG A 68 -7.55 0.56 2.25
CA ARG A 68 -7.66 0.69 0.79
C ARG A 68 -6.38 1.21 0.16
N ILE A 69 -5.75 2.23 0.74
CA ILE A 69 -4.48 2.79 0.27
C ILE A 69 -3.40 1.71 0.30
N ALA A 70 -3.27 0.98 1.41
CA ALA A 70 -2.30 -0.11 1.52
C ALA A 70 -2.55 -1.23 0.49
N GLY A 71 -3.81 -1.50 0.13
CA GLY A 71 -4.17 -2.42 -0.95
C GLY A 71 -3.79 -1.90 -2.35
N MET A 72 -3.96 -0.59 -2.58
CA MET A 72 -3.55 0.07 -3.83
C MET A 72 -2.03 0.06 -4.00
N ASP A 73 -1.27 0.34 -2.94
CA ASP A 73 0.20 0.33 -2.97
C ASP A 73 0.73 -1.06 -3.36
N LYS A 74 0.19 -2.12 -2.75
CA LYS A 74 0.53 -3.50 -3.14
C LYS A 74 0.25 -3.78 -4.63
N THR A 75 -0.88 -3.30 -5.12
CA THR A 75 -1.25 -3.46 -6.54
C THR A 75 -0.31 -2.70 -7.47
N ILE A 76 0.17 -1.52 -7.05
CA ILE A 76 1.16 -0.74 -7.80
C ILE A 76 2.50 -1.47 -7.83
N GLU A 77 3.00 -1.95 -6.68
CA GLU A 77 4.25 -2.72 -6.60
C GLU A 77 4.23 -3.97 -7.50
N GLU A 78 3.10 -4.69 -7.54
CA GLU A 78 2.93 -5.84 -8.43
C GLU A 78 2.98 -5.43 -9.91
N LYS A 79 2.33 -4.32 -10.27
CA LYS A 79 2.36 -3.80 -11.65
C LYS A 79 3.76 -3.35 -12.06
N ASP A 80 4.51 -2.70 -11.16
CA ASP A 80 5.87 -2.26 -11.43
C ASP A 80 6.80 -3.45 -11.70
N LYS A 81 6.69 -4.54 -10.92
CA LYS A 81 7.42 -5.79 -11.19
C LYS A 81 7.10 -6.36 -12.57
N VAL A 82 5.82 -6.39 -12.94
CA VAL A 82 5.40 -6.87 -14.28
C VAL A 82 5.95 -5.97 -15.39
N LEU A 83 6.01 -4.66 -15.18
CA LEU A 83 6.61 -3.73 -16.14
C LEU A 83 8.11 -3.97 -16.28
N GLU A 84 8.86 -4.13 -15.18
CA GLU A 84 10.28 -4.45 -15.23
C GLU A 84 10.57 -5.77 -15.98
N GLU A 85 9.73 -6.80 -15.78
CA GLU A 85 9.85 -8.06 -16.52
C GLU A 85 9.61 -7.87 -18.02
N LYS A 86 8.61 -7.06 -18.38
CA LYS A 86 8.32 -6.73 -19.79
C LYS A 86 9.46 -5.94 -20.44
N ASP A 87 10.06 -4.98 -19.72
CA ASP A 87 11.19 -4.21 -20.23
C ASP A 87 12.40 -5.10 -20.48
N LYS A 88 12.73 -6.02 -19.56
CA LYS A 88 13.79 -7.03 -19.76
C LYS A 88 13.51 -7.93 -20.97
N ALA A 89 12.26 -8.34 -21.16
CA ALA A 89 11.87 -9.15 -22.32
C ALA A 89 12.02 -8.36 -23.64
N LEU A 90 11.65 -7.07 -23.65
CA LEU A 90 11.82 -6.18 -24.80
C LEU A 90 13.29 -5.98 -25.16
N GLU A 91 14.15 -5.74 -24.16
CA GLU A 91 15.60 -5.64 -24.37
C GLU A 91 16.18 -6.94 -24.96
N GLY A 92 15.74 -8.10 -24.45
CA GLY A 92 16.14 -9.40 -24.99
C GLY A 92 15.73 -9.57 -26.46
N ASN A 93 14.49 -9.22 -26.80
CA ASN A 93 13.99 -9.28 -28.17
C ASN A 93 14.74 -8.30 -29.10
N ALA A 94 15.11 -7.12 -28.62
CA ALA A 94 15.89 -6.15 -29.39
C ALA A 94 17.27 -6.70 -29.76
N LYS A 95 17.95 -7.38 -28.82
CA LYS A 95 19.25 -8.03 -29.08
C LYS A 95 19.13 -9.13 -30.13
N VAL A 96 18.10 -9.98 -30.01
CA VAL A 96 17.83 -11.04 -31.00
C VAL A 96 17.55 -10.46 -32.39
N LEU A 97 16.80 -9.36 -32.47
CA LEU A 97 16.56 -8.66 -33.74
C LEU A 97 17.86 -8.11 -34.34
N GLU A 98 18.74 -7.53 -33.52
CA GLU A 98 20.05 -7.04 -33.98
C GLU A 98 20.93 -8.17 -34.52
N GLU A 99 20.99 -9.31 -33.82
CA GLU A 99 21.74 -10.49 -34.26
C GLU A 99 21.18 -11.05 -35.57
N ASN A 100 19.86 -11.14 -35.70
CA ASN A 100 19.20 -11.58 -36.92
C ASN A 100 19.47 -10.64 -38.10
N ALA A 101 19.50 -9.32 -37.87
CA ALA A 101 19.83 -8.35 -38.90
C ALA A 101 21.27 -8.53 -39.40
N LYS A 102 22.25 -8.72 -38.49
CA LYS A 102 23.65 -9.01 -38.85
C LYS A 102 23.77 -10.30 -39.66
N ALA A 103 23.10 -11.36 -39.24
CA ALA A 103 23.11 -12.63 -39.95
C ALA A 103 22.49 -12.52 -41.36
N LEU A 104 21.50 -11.66 -41.54
CA LEU A 104 20.90 -11.39 -42.84
C LEU A 104 21.87 -10.64 -43.76
N GLU A 105 22.54 -9.59 -43.25
CA GLU A 105 23.58 -8.87 -44.01
C GLU A 105 24.73 -9.79 -44.46
N GLU A 106 25.17 -10.71 -43.61
CA GLU A 106 26.20 -11.69 -43.97
C GLU A 106 25.74 -12.62 -45.10
N LYS A 107 24.48 -13.08 -45.06
CA LYS A 107 23.91 -13.90 -46.12
C LYS A 107 23.80 -13.13 -47.43
N ASP A 108 23.40 -11.86 -47.40
CA ASP A 108 23.32 -11.02 -48.58
C ASP A 108 24.70 -10.81 -49.22
N ARG A 109 25.75 -10.58 -48.41
CA ARG A 109 27.13 -10.51 -48.90
C ARG A 109 27.59 -11.81 -49.55
N ALA A 110 27.30 -12.95 -48.92
CA ALA A 110 27.67 -14.27 -49.44
C ALA A 110 26.93 -14.61 -50.75
N LEU A 111 25.67 -14.18 -50.89
CA LEU A 111 24.91 -14.32 -52.13
C LEU A 111 25.52 -13.44 -53.24
N ALA A 112 25.82 -12.17 -52.96
CA ALA A 112 26.45 -11.28 -53.93
C ALA A 112 27.82 -11.81 -54.42
N GLU A 113 28.61 -12.42 -53.53
CA GLU A 113 29.87 -13.06 -53.91
C GLU A 113 29.65 -14.27 -54.83
N LYS A 114 28.67 -15.13 -54.52
CA LYS A 114 28.31 -16.27 -55.37
C LYS A 114 27.84 -15.82 -56.75
N ASP A 115 27.00 -14.80 -56.82
CA ASP A 115 26.50 -14.25 -58.09
C ASP A 115 27.66 -13.72 -58.95
N ARG A 116 28.63 -13.05 -58.33
CA ARG A 116 29.85 -12.59 -59.01
C ARG A 116 30.67 -13.76 -59.57
N LEU A 117 30.90 -14.80 -58.77
CA LEU A 117 31.65 -15.99 -59.22
C LEU A 117 30.94 -16.72 -60.37
N ILE A 118 29.61 -16.81 -60.33
CA ILE A 118 28.81 -17.40 -61.42
C ILE A 118 28.98 -16.57 -62.71
N ALA A 119 28.91 -15.24 -62.62
CA ALA A 119 29.11 -14.35 -63.77
C ALA A 119 30.51 -14.51 -64.40
N GLU A 120 31.57 -14.61 -63.57
CA GLU A 120 32.94 -14.83 -64.04
C GLU A 120 33.11 -16.20 -64.74
N LEU A 121 32.49 -17.25 -64.21
CA LEU A 121 32.50 -18.60 -64.81
C LEU A 121 31.73 -18.66 -66.13
N GLN A 122 30.61 -17.94 -66.24
CA GLN A 122 29.80 -17.90 -67.47
C GLN A 122 30.45 -17.05 -68.58
N GLY A 123 31.17 -15.97 -68.23
CA GLY A 123 31.90 -15.14 -69.20
C GLY A 123 33.20 -15.75 -69.71
N SER A 124 33.71 -16.79 -69.04
CA SER A 124 34.93 -17.52 -69.43
C SER A 124 34.68 -18.74 -70.34
N ARG A 125 33.43 -18.95 -70.79
CA ARG A 125 33.02 -19.95 -71.79
C ARG A 125 32.75 -19.30 -73.14
#